data_AF-A0A1Z5TKV3-F1
#
_entry.id   AF-A0A1Z5TKV3-F1
#
_cell.length_a   1.000
_cell.length_b   1.000
_cell.length_c   1.000
_cell.angle_alpha   90.00
_cell.angle_beta   90.00
_cell.angle_gamma   90.00
#
_symmetry.space_group_name_H-M   'P 1'
#
loop_
_entity.id
_entity.type
_entity.pdbx_description
1 polymer ?
#
loop_
_entity_poly.entity_id
_entity_poly.type
_entity_poly.pdbx_seq_one_letter_code
_entity_poly.pdbx_strand_id
1 'polypeptide(L)'
;MSLFTPSAFGRRAYRHLSRRTFTSSTRALADNVRIVEVGPRDGLQNEKQSIPAETKIELIRRLARTGLDTIEAGSFVAPKWVPQMAASDQVLSSILSDSPASPHPITYQWLLPNSKGLDNMFKVMGSSGTSAYPTPPPSPAPGGQDTGPALNTSSSDPNAMPSAISGADAMSRPRGGGRSSATNPQKHEVSIFMAATESFSKRNTNCTIQESLERFAPLMAESRKAGYPVRAYISVALGCPFEGPETDPHHVADLAVKLLEMGADEISVADTTGMGTAPRTRKLLQTLREAGVLNEDLAMHFHDTFGQALVNTLVSLEHGIRTFDSAVGGLGGCPYSPGATGNVSTEDLVYMIHSLGADTGVDMDEVSRIGDWITREIGKENSSSAGKATMARLRSEAGQ
;
A
#
# COMPACT_ATOMS: atom_id res chain seq x y z
N MET A 1 -89.13 -45.51 -8.93
CA MET A 1 -89.10 -46.13 -7.58
C MET A 1 -88.10 -45.36 -6.74
N SER A 2 -88.58 -44.90 -5.58
CA SER A 2 -87.86 -44.24 -4.48
C SER A 2 -86.75 -45.18 -3.95
N LEU A 3 -85.62 -44.75 -3.39
CA LEU A 3 -85.49 -44.09 -2.08
C LEU A 3 -84.04 -43.60 -1.81
N PHE A 4 -83.94 -42.71 -0.82
CA PHE A 4 -82.81 -42.34 0.06
C PHE A 4 -82.05 -41.02 -0.21
N THR A 5 -82.45 -39.99 0.55
CA THR A 5 -81.62 -38.92 1.16
C THR A 5 -81.17 -39.38 2.57
N PRO A 6 -80.34 -38.67 3.40
CA PRO A 6 -79.75 -37.31 3.30
C PRO A 6 -78.28 -37.11 3.82
N SER A 7 -77.78 -35.88 3.67
CA SER A 7 -76.97 -35.08 4.64
C SER A 7 -75.42 -35.20 4.78
N ALA A 8 -74.82 -33.99 4.78
CA ALA A 8 -73.62 -33.50 5.47
C ALA A 8 -72.22 -34.01 5.05
N PHE A 9 -71.34 -33.07 4.69
CA PHE A 9 -70.37 -32.48 5.63
C PHE A 9 -69.47 -31.49 4.86
N GLY A 10 -69.47 -30.24 5.31
CA GLY A 10 -68.53 -29.24 4.82
C GLY A 10 -67.09 -29.65 5.16
N ARG A 11 -66.21 -29.62 4.16
CA ARG A 11 -64.77 -29.56 4.39
C ARG A 11 -64.27 -28.22 3.87
N ARG A 12 -64.25 -27.25 4.78
CA ARG A 12 -63.47 -26.02 4.65
C ARG A 12 -62.00 -26.47 4.64
N ALA A 13 -61.37 -26.46 3.48
CA ALA A 13 -59.94 -26.74 3.36
C ALA A 13 -59.18 -25.64 4.11
N TYR A 14 -58.65 -25.97 5.29
CA TYR A 14 -57.69 -25.13 5.97
C TYR A 14 -56.42 -25.09 5.11
N ARG A 15 -56.23 -24.01 4.36
CA ARG A 15 -54.91 -23.65 3.83
C ARG A 15 -54.02 -23.37 5.03
N HIS A 16 -53.13 -24.30 5.34
CA HIS A 16 -51.99 -24.02 6.22
C HIS A 16 -51.21 -22.86 5.61
N LEU A 17 -51.35 -21.67 6.20
CA LEU A 17 -50.46 -20.55 5.97
C LEU A 17 -49.10 -20.95 6.54
N SER A 18 -48.27 -21.57 5.69
CA SER A 18 -46.84 -21.73 6.00
C SER A 18 -46.26 -20.33 6.07
N ARG A 19 -46.19 -19.79 7.29
CA ARG A 19 -45.60 -18.49 7.57
C ARG A 19 -44.12 -18.62 7.19
N ARG A 20 -43.74 -18.09 6.02
CA ARG A 20 -42.34 -17.97 5.62
C ARG A 20 -41.67 -17.08 6.66
N THR A 21 -41.00 -17.68 7.64
CA THR A 21 -40.12 -16.97 8.54
C THR A 21 -38.88 -16.61 7.75
N PHE A 22 -38.76 -15.33 7.39
CA PHE A 22 -37.50 -14.78 6.92
C PHE A 22 -36.53 -14.83 8.09
N THR A 23 -35.53 -15.70 8.01
CA THR A 23 -34.33 -15.58 8.84
C THR A 23 -33.54 -14.41 8.26
N SER A 24 -33.64 -13.23 8.89
CA SER A 24 -32.63 -12.20 8.73
C SER A 24 -31.46 -12.61 9.61
N SER A 25 -30.62 -13.53 9.13
CA SER A 25 -29.26 -13.57 9.67
C SER A 25 -28.62 -12.26 9.23
N THR A 26 -28.59 -11.28 10.12
CA THR A 26 -27.56 -10.25 10.07
C THR A 26 -26.25 -11.00 10.20
N ARG A 27 -25.61 -11.28 9.06
CA ARG A 27 -24.24 -11.78 9.05
C ARG A 27 -23.31 -10.61 9.39
N ALA A 28 -23.52 -10.02 10.57
CA ALA A 28 -22.64 -9.05 11.18
C ALA A 28 -21.55 -9.83 11.93
N LEU A 29 -20.73 -10.56 11.18
CA LEU A 29 -19.31 -10.54 11.52
C LEU A 29 -18.88 -9.13 11.14
N ALA A 30 -18.14 -8.43 12.01
CA ALA A 30 -17.57 -7.13 11.66
C ALA A 30 -16.78 -7.31 10.36
N ASP A 31 -17.35 -6.86 9.23
CA ASP A 31 -16.77 -7.04 7.89
C ASP A 31 -15.83 -5.86 7.66
N ASN A 32 -14.68 -5.92 8.33
CA ASN A 32 -13.67 -4.87 8.22
C ASN A 32 -12.91 -5.03 6.90
N VAL A 33 -12.76 -3.94 6.17
CA VAL A 33 -12.04 -3.87 4.90
C VAL A 33 -10.89 -2.90 5.05
N ARG A 34 -9.67 -3.40 4.83
CA ARG A 34 -8.45 -2.61 4.87
C ARG A 34 -8.28 -1.83 3.58
N ILE A 35 -8.03 -0.53 3.73
CA ILE A 35 -7.70 0.37 2.62
C ILE A 35 -6.21 0.68 2.67
N VAL A 36 -5.50 0.35 1.60
CA VAL A 36 -4.10 0.76 1.41
C VAL A 36 -4.10 2.01 0.54
N GLU A 37 -3.77 3.14 1.15
CA GLU A 37 -3.75 4.42 0.46
C GLU A 37 -2.45 4.58 -0.33
N VAL A 38 -2.55 4.49 -1.66
CA VAL A 38 -1.42 4.55 -2.60
C VAL A 38 -1.23 5.93 -3.24
N GLY A 39 -2.08 6.91 -2.92
CA GLY A 39 -2.03 8.27 -3.47
C GLY A 39 -0.67 8.96 -3.34
N PRO A 40 0.01 8.94 -2.18
CA PRO A 40 1.31 9.61 -2.03
C PRO A 40 2.45 8.99 -2.86
N ARG A 41 2.35 7.71 -3.25
CA ARG A 41 3.32 7.04 -4.12
C ARG A 41 2.78 6.90 -5.53
N ASP A 42 1.88 5.94 -5.74
CA ASP A 42 1.39 5.57 -7.07
C ASP A 42 0.57 6.68 -7.73
N GLY A 43 -0.27 7.35 -6.94
CA GLY A 43 -1.03 8.51 -7.41
C GLY A 43 -0.09 9.61 -7.91
N LEU A 44 0.73 10.17 -7.02
CA LEU A 44 1.64 11.28 -7.34
C LEU A 44 2.69 10.93 -8.40
N GLN A 45 3.14 9.67 -8.47
CA GLN A 45 4.11 9.24 -9.48
C GLN A 45 3.60 9.45 -10.92
N ASN A 46 2.30 9.22 -11.13
CA ASN A 46 1.67 9.31 -12.44
C ASN A 46 1.14 10.72 -12.76
N GLU A 47 1.31 11.69 -11.85
CA GLU A 47 0.96 13.08 -12.10
C GLU A 47 2.03 13.80 -12.93
N LYS A 48 1.55 14.72 -13.79
CA LYS A 48 2.42 15.49 -14.69
C LYS A 48 3.29 16.49 -13.94
N GLN A 49 2.76 17.06 -12.85
CA GLN A 49 3.43 18.05 -12.04
C GLN A 49 4.03 17.39 -10.79
N SER A 50 5.31 17.63 -10.53
CA SER A 50 5.90 17.26 -9.25
C SER A 50 5.54 18.32 -8.22
N ILE A 51 5.04 17.88 -7.07
CA ILE A 51 4.82 18.74 -5.91
C ILE A 51 6.06 18.77 -4.98
N PRO A 52 6.24 19.84 -4.17
CA PRO A 52 7.31 19.95 -3.18
C PRO A 52 7.30 18.83 -2.14
N ALA A 53 8.44 18.61 -1.47
CA ALA A 53 8.57 17.60 -0.41
C ALA A 53 7.63 17.91 0.77
N GLU A 54 7.48 19.18 1.11
CA GLU A 54 6.64 19.68 2.19
C GLU A 54 5.17 19.31 1.96
N THR A 55 4.69 19.46 0.72
CA THR A 55 3.32 19.09 0.34
C THR A 55 3.11 17.57 0.44
N LYS A 56 4.11 16.75 0.09
CA LYS A 56 4.04 15.28 0.23
C LYS A 56 3.99 14.85 1.70
N ILE A 57 4.83 15.46 2.53
CA ILE A 57 4.86 15.23 3.98
C ILE A 57 3.51 15.62 4.59
N GLU A 58 2.96 16.78 4.21
CA GLU A 58 1.66 17.23 4.68
C GLU A 58 0.53 16.31 4.22
N LEU A 59 0.55 15.83 2.98
CA LEU A 59 -0.41 14.84 2.48
C LEU A 59 -0.43 13.58 3.37
N ILE A 60 0.74 12.99 3.63
CA ILE A 60 0.85 11.80 4.48
C ILE A 60 0.40 12.07 5.91
N ARG A 61 0.72 13.25 6.47
CA ARG A 61 0.30 13.65 7.81
C ARG A 61 -1.21 13.81 7.93
N ARG A 62 -1.87 14.32 6.90
CA ARG A 62 -3.33 14.42 6.87
C ARG A 62 -3.97 13.05 6.73
N LEU A 63 -3.47 12.22 5.81
CA LEU A 63 -3.95 10.85 5.61
C LEU A 63 -3.80 10.01 6.88
N ALA A 64 -2.72 10.20 7.64
CA ALA A 64 -2.52 9.49 8.91
C ALA A 64 -3.62 9.74 9.97
N ARG A 65 -4.39 10.82 9.84
CA ARG A 65 -5.45 11.18 10.78
C ARG A 65 -6.82 10.64 10.39
N THR A 66 -6.97 10.07 9.19
CA THR A 66 -8.26 9.64 8.67
C THR A 66 -8.71 8.30 9.24
N GLY A 67 -7.84 7.55 9.93
CA GLY A 67 -8.10 6.16 10.34
C GLY A 67 -7.59 5.12 9.33
N LEU A 68 -6.86 5.53 8.30
CA LEU A 68 -6.06 4.62 7.48
C LEU A 68 -4.99 3.92 8.33
N ASP A 69 -4.82 2.61 8.12
CA ASP A 69 -3.79 1.82 8.79
C ASP A 69 -2.54 1.60 7.93
N THR A 70 -2.64 1.83 6.62
CA THR A 70 -1.58 1.58 5.65
C THR A 70 -1.52 2.71 4.62
N ILE A 71 -0.35 3.33 4.49
CA ILE A 71 -0.09 4.40 3.52
C ILE A 71 1.18 4.06 2.74
N GLU A 72 1.08 4.00 1.42
CA GLU A 72 2.26 3.91 0.56
C GLU A 72 2.88 5.29 0.42
N ALA A 73 3.94 5.52 1.19
CA ALA A 73 4.48 6.85 1.45
C ALA A 73 5.44 7.35 0.38
N GLY A 74 6.03 6.45 -0.41
CA GLY A 74 6.96 6.83 -1.46
C GLY A 74 7.69 5.65 -2.09
N SER A 75 8.70 5.97 -2.90
CA SER A 75 9.52 4.98 -3.60
C SER A 75 11.00 5.37 -3.60
N PHE A 76 11.86 4.40 -3.30
CA PHE A 76 13.31 4.55 -3.45
C PHE A 76 13.78 4.15 -4.87
N VAL A 77 13.02 4.56 -5.87
CA VAL A 77 13.43 4.53 -7.28
C VAL A 77 14.43 5.64 -7.57
N ALA A 78 15.27 5.44 -8.59
CA ALA A 78 16.21 6.46 -9.01
C ALA A 78 15.46 7.72 -9.50
N PRO A 79 15.70 8.91 -8.89
CA PRO A 79 15.00 10.15 -9.25
C PRO A 79 15.15 10.57 -10.71
N LYS A 80 16.24 10.10 -11.36
CA LYS A 80 16.47 10.29 -12.79
C LYS A 80 15.32 9.76 -13.66
N TRP A 81 14.72 8.63 -13.24
CA TRP A 81 13.64 7.98 -13.99
C TRP A 81 12.26 8.40 -13.51
N VAL A 82 12.13 8.71 -12.22
CA VAL A 82 10.87 9.12 -11.60
C VAL A 82 11.11 10.34 -10.69
N PRO A 83 11.19 11.56 -11.26
CA PRO A 83 11.44 12.78 -10.48
C PRO A 83 10.38 13.05 -9.40
N GLN A 84 9.14 12.62 -9.64
CA GLN A 84 8.04 12.73 -8.70
C GLN A 84 8.36 12.03 -7.36
N MET A 85 9.18 10.98 -7.34
CA MET A 85 9.52 10.24 -6.13
C MET A 85 10.86 10.67 -5.49
N ALA A 86 11.48 11.75 -6.00
CA ALA A 86 12.82 12.17 -5.59
C ALA A 86 12.97 12.50 -4.09
N ALA A 87 11.88 12.86 -3.42
CA ALA A 87 11.88 13.31 -2.02
C ALA A 87 11.50 12.20 -1.01
N SER A 88 11.49 10.92 -1.43
CA SER A 88 11.06 9.82 -0.55
C SER A 88 11.95 9.66 0.70
N ASP A 89 13.23 10.02 0.60
CA ASP A 89 14.17 10.07 1.72
C ASP A 89 13.82 11.13 2.76
N GLN A 90 13.40 12.33 2.31
CA GLN A 90 12.94 13.42 3.17
C GLN A 90 11.61 13.07 3.83
N VAL A 91 10.69 12.43 3.09
CA VAL A 91 9.43 11.94 3.64
C VAL A 91 9.70 10.92 4.75
N LEU A 92 10.53 9.91 4.49
CA LEU A 92 10.89 8.91 5.49
C LEU A 92 11.57 9.56 6.71
N SER A 93 12.55 10.44 6.48
CA SER A 93 13.23 11.16 7.56
C SER A 93 12.26 11.98 8.42
N SER A 94 11.26 12.61 7.80
CA SER A 94 10.22 13.35 8.51
C SER A 94 9.36 12.45 9.37
N ILE A 95 8.91 11.31 8.85
CA ILE A 95 8.11 10.32 9.60
C ILE A 95 8.89 9.77 10.80
N LEU A 96 10.19 9.48 10.61
CA LEU A 96 11.05 8.95 11.68
C LEU A 96 11.34 9.99 12.78
N SER A 97 11.48 11.26 12.41
CA SER A 97 11.82 12.34 13.34
C SER A 97 10.61 12.90 14.09
N ASP A 98 9.46 12.98 13.39
CA ASP A 98 8.22 13.56 13.89
C ASP A 98 7.04 12.74 13.34
N SER A 99 6.76 11.64 14.05
CA SER A 99 5.73 10.67 13.69
C SER A 99 4.37 11.36 13.53
N PRO A 100 3.67 11.16 12.39
CA PRO A 100 2.32 11.70 12.22
C PRO A 100 1.36 11.23 13.32
N ALA A 101 0.55 12.15 13.83
CA ALA A 101 -0.54 11.83 14.74
C ALA A 101 -1.57 10.97 14.02
N SER A 102 -1.96 9.87 14.65
CA SER A 102 -2.87 8.86 14.09
C SER A 102 -3.68 8.20 15.22
N PRO A 103 -4.91 7.74 14.97
CA PRO A 103 -5.73 7.05 15.97
C PRO A 103 -5.14 5.70 16.42
N HIS A 104 -4.37 5.05 15.55
CA HIS A 104 -3.70 3.77 15.76
C HIS A 104 -2.37 3.74 14.98
N PRO A 105 -1.44 2.81 15.28
CA PRO A 105 -0.19 2.72 14.53
C PRO A 105 -0.45 2.50 13.03
N ILE A 106 0.35 3.15 12.19
CA ILE A 106 0.28 3.08 10.73
C ILE A 106 1.47 2.27 10.20
N THR A 107 1.22 1.54 9.13
CA THR A 107 2.24 0.93 8.29
C THR A 107 2.54 1.86 7.11
N TYR A 108 3.77 2.37 7.06
CA TYR A 108 4.26 3.13 5.91
C TYR A 108 5.00 2.20 4.95
N GLN A 109 4.42 2.01 3.77
CA GLN A 109 4.98 1.16 2.73
C GLN A 109 5.89 1.96 1.78
N TRP A 110 6.99 1.33 1.35
CA TRP A 110 7.99 1.92 0.46
C TRP A 110 8.30 1.04 -0.75
N LEU A 111 8.06 1.56 -1.96
CA LEU A 111 8.35 0.81 -3.19
C LEU A 111 9.84 0.80 -3.53
N LEU A 112 10.41 -0.40 -3.61
CA LEU A 112 11.83 -0.64 -3.88
C LEU A 112 12.01 -1.41 -5.21
N PRO A 113 12.44 -0.76 -6.30
CA PRO A 113 12.59 -1.43 -7.60
C PRO A 113 13.81 -2.37 -7.69
N ASN A 114 14.75 -2.29 -6.76
CA ASN A 114 15.98 -3.09 -6.72
C ASN A 114 16.73 -2.91 -5.38
N SER A 115 17.77 -3.71 -5.16
CA SER A 115 18.57 -3.70 -3.91
C SER A 115 19.20 -2.35 -3.58
N LYS A 116 19.54 -1.53 -4.59
CA LYS A 116 20.04 -0.16 -4.32
C LYS A 116 18.97 0.72 -3.68
N GLY A 117 17.70 0.52 -4.03
CA GLY A 117 16.57 1.16 -3.35
C GLY A 117 16.49 0.75 -1.88
N LEU A 118 16.69 -0.54 -1.58
CA LEU A 118 16.75 -1.07 -0.22
C LEU A 118 17.90 -0.45 0.58
N ASP A 119 19.11 -0.42 0.01
CA ASP A 119 20.27 0.23 0.63
C ASP A 119 19.99 1.69 0.98
N ASN A 120 19.33 2.42 0.08
CA ASN A 120 19.01 3.83 0.31
C ASN A 120 17.97 4.00 1.42
N MET A 121 16.93 3.15 1.46
CA MET A 121 15.96 3.14 2.55
C MET A 121 16.66 2.89 3.89
N PHE A 122 17.51 1.86 3.97
CA PHE A 122 18.24 1.51 5.19
C PHE A 122 19.20 2.60 5.66
N LYS A 123 19.85 3.32 4.74
CA LYS A 123 20.69 4.47 5.11
C LYS A 123 19.88 5.54 5.84
N VAL A 124 18.67 5.85 5.37
CA VAL A 124 17.80 6.83 6.03
C VAL A 124 17.35 6.29 7.39
N MET A 125 16.86 5.05 7.45
CA MET A 125 16.44 4.38 8.70
C MET A 125 17.56 4.36 9.76
N GLY A 126 18.81 4.12 9.35
CA GLY A 126 19.96 4.10 10.24
C GLY A 126 20.43 5.48 10.69
N SER A 127 20.28 6.51 9.84
CA SER A 127 20.73 7.89 10.14
C SER A 127 19.87 8.59 11.19
N SER A 128 18.59 8.22 11.31
CA SER A 128 17.67 8.75 12.33
C SER A 128 18.01 8.31 13.76
N GLY A 129 18.97 7.37 13.94
CA GLY A 129 19.48 6.94 15.25
C GLY A 129 20.56 7.83 15.86
N THR A 130 21.07 8.84 15.14
CA THR A 130 22.19 9.70 15.57
C THR A 130 21.81 11.18 15.54
N SER A 131 21.00 11.64 16.50
CA SER A 131 20.98 13.04 16.92
C SER A 131 21.39 13.13 18.38
N ALA A 132 22.68 12.90 18.62
CA ALA A 132 23.37 13.31 19.84
C ALA A 132 24.68 13.94 19.38
N TYR A 133 24.69 15.26 19.22
CA TYR A 133 25.94 16.00 19.08
C TYR A 133 26.82 15.66 20.30
N PRO A 134 28.07 15.19 20.13
CA PRO A 134 29.02 15.24 21.21
C PRO A 134 29.33 16.71 21.44
N THR A 135 28.92 17.23 22.60
CA THR A 135 29.49 18.48 23.13
C THR A 135 31.01 18.38 23.06
N PRO A 136 31.73 19.36 22.48
CA PRO A 136 33.18 19.36 22.50
C PRO A 136 33.66 19.30 23.95
N PRO A 137 34.71 18.54 24.27
CA PRO A 137 35.29 18.58 25.61
C PRO A 137 35.77 20.01 25.91
N PRO A 138 35.60 20.51 27.14
CA PRO A 138 36.07 21.83 27.51
C PRO A 138 37.60 21.90 27.36
N SER A 139 38.08 23.00 26.79
CA SER A 139 39.52 23.28 26.65
C SER A 139 40.23 23.18 28.01
N PRO A 140 41.42 22.54 28.09
CA PRO A 140 42.20 22.54 29.32
C PRO A 140 42.73 23.94 29.63
N ALA A 141 42.61 24.34 30.90
CA ALA A 141 43.22 25.55 31.44
C ALA A 141 44.77 25.47 31.37
N PRO A 142 45.49 26.60 31.29
CA PRO A 142 46.92 26.60 31.03
C PRO A 142 47.71 26.26 32.29
N GLY A 143 48.53 25.21 32.23
CA GLY A 143 49.51 24.92 33.27
C GLY A 143 50.26 23.62 33.03
N GLY A 144 51.59 23.70 32.99
CA GLY A 144 52.50 22.57 33.21
C GLY A 144 53.37 22.18 32.01
N GLN A 145 54.64 22.56 32.07
CA GLN A 145 55.74 22.05 31.25
C GLN A 145 56.06 20.59 31.60
N ASP A 146 56.34 19.74 30.61
CA ASP A 146 57.48 18.78 30.61
C ASP A 146 57.44 17.92 29.32
N THR A 147 58.38 18.10 28.37
CA THR A 147 59.66 17.38 28.14
C THR A 147 59.56 15.87 27.86
N GLY A 148 59.89 15.45 26.63
CA GLY A 148 60.29 14.06 26.30
C GLY A 148 59.79 13.53 24.95
N PRO A 149 60.58 12.75 24.17
CA PRO A 149 60.68 12.96 22.74
C PRO A 149 59.89 11.98 21.85
N ALA A 150 59.70 12.43 20.61
CA ALA A 150 59.16 11.69 19.48
C ALA A 150 60.02 10.47 19.10
N LEU A 151 59.35 9.37 18.74
CA LEU A 151 59.95 8.24 18.02
C LEU A 151 59.28 8.09 16.66
N ASN A 152 60.02 8.52 15.64
CA ASN A 152 59.87 8.06 14.25
C ASN A 152 60.33 6.60 14.17
N THR A 153 59.52 5.72 13.58
CA THR A 153 60.05 4.57 12.84
C THR A 153 59.26 4.38 11.55
N SER A 154 59.97 4.61 10.46
CA SER A 154 59.66 4.23 9.09
C SER A 154 59.96 2.74 8.89
N SER A 155 59.05 1.98 8.28
CA SER A 155 59.45 0.82 7.46
C SER A 155 58.34 0.45 6.50
N SER A 156 58.69 0.54 5.22
CA SER A 156 57.89 0.22 4.04
C SER A 156 57.74 -1.29 3.88
N ASP A 157 56.49 -1.77 3.86
CA ASP A 157 56.12 -3.06 3.26
C ASP A 157 54.97 -2.78 2.27
N PRO A 158 55.17 -2.93 0.95
CA PRO A 158 54.13 -2.66 -0.02
C PRO A 158 53.09 -3.79 -0.15
N ASN A 159 53.10 -4.83 0.70
CA ASN A 159 52.08 -5.90 0.68
C ASN A 159 51.57 -6.35 2.08
N ALA A 160 51.67 -5.50 3.10
CA ALA A 160 51.05 -5.78 4.41
C ALA A 160 49.61 -5.26 4.50
N MET A 161 48.63 -6.16 4.52
CA MET A 161 47.21 -5.89 4.78
C MET A 161 46.92 -5.93 6.30
N PRO A 162 46.43 -4.84 6.93
CA PRO A 162 45.81 -4.93 8.24
C PRO A 162 44.32 -5.32 8.11
N SER A 163 43.96 -6.39 8.80
CA SER A 163 42.58 -6.85 8.97
C SER A 163 41.80 -5.87 9.86
N ALA A 164 40.71 -5.29 9.34
CA ALA A 164 39.78 -4.47 10.11
C ALA A 164 38.35 -5.00 9.94
N ILE A 165 37.93 -5.73 10.97
CA ILE A 165 36.61 -5.80 11.63
C ILE A 165 35.41 -5.32 10.78
N SER A 166 34.60 -6.32 10.41
CA SER A 166 33.22 -6.24 9.94
C SER A 166 32.35 -5.35 10.84
N GLY A 167 31.62 -4.41 10.24
CA GLY A 167 30.66 -3.51 10.90
C GLY A 167 29.39 -4.21 11.41
N ALA A 168 29.52 -5.38 12.04
CA ALA A 168 28.41 -6.18 12.56
C ALA A 168 28.12 -6.00 14.07
N ASP A 169 28.93 -5.23 14.81
CA ASP A 169 28.82 -5.16 16.28
C ASP A 169 28.19 -3.86 16.85
N ALA A 170 27.60 -3.00 16.02
CA ALA A 170 26.97 -1.75 16.49
C ALA A 170 25.55 -1.91 17.09
N MET A 171 24.99 -3.12 17.16
CA MET A 171 23.58 -3.35 17.54
C MET A 171 23.37 -4.15 18.83
N SER A 172 24.33 -4.16 19.76
CA SER A 172 24.15 -4.86 21.05
C SER A 172 24.62 -4.03 22.25
N ARG A 173 23.84 -3.01 22.65
CA ARG A 173 23.86 -2.46 24.03
C ARG A 173 22.47 -2.00 24.48
N PRO A 174 22.05 -2.27 25.73
CA PRO A 174 20.76 -1.84 26.24
C PRO A 174 20.76 -0.34 26.53
N ARG A 175 19.76 0.38 26.01
CA ARG A 175 19.61 1.84 26.17
C ARG A 175 19.09 2.17 27.57
N GLY A 176 19.86 2.99 28.30
CA GLY A 176 19.44 3.60 29.56
C GLY A 176 18.30 4.60 29.35
N GLY A 177 17.38 4.65 30.31
CA GLY A 177 16.11 5.35 30.20
C GLY A 177 16.20 6.87 30.17
N GLY A 178 15.48 7.46 29.22
CA GLY A 178 15.04 8.85 29.20
C GLY A 178 13.58 8.90 28.74
N ARG A 179 12.74 9.63 29.48
CA ARG A 179 11.30 9.79 29.19
C ARG A 179 11.09 10.49 27.84
N SER A 180 10.29 9.90 26.95
CA SER A 180 9.62 10.60 25.85
C SER A 180 8.34 9.83 25.45
N SER A 181 7.36 10.56 24.94
CA SER A 181 5.92 10.24 24.78
C SER A 181 5.58 8.81 24.34
N ALA A 182 4.45 8.29 24.83
CA ALA A 182 3.82 7.07 24.34
C ALA A 182 3.33 7.25 22.88
N THR A 183 4.25 7.24 21.93
CA THR A 183 3.97 7.03 20.52
C THR A 183 4.04 5.53 20.27
N ASN A 184 2.93 4.94 19.79
CA ASN A 184 3.01 3.60 19.23
C ASN A 184 4.06 3.61 18.10
N PRO A 185 5.02 2.68 18.07
CA PRO A 185 6.03 2.67 17.02
C PRO A 185 5.35 2.45 15.67
N GLN A 186 5.53 3.39 14.75
CA GLN A 186 5.08 3.24 13.37
C GLN A 186 5.76 2.02 12.74
N LYS A 187 5.04 1.33 11.87
CA LYS A 187 5.57 0.18 11.13
C LYS A 187 6.03 0.62 9.76
N HIS A 188 7.01 -0.09 9.23
CA HIS A 188 7.49 0.12 7.87
C HIS A 188 7.49 -1.21 7.13
N GLU A 189 7.13 -1.15 5.86
CA GLU A 189 7.05 -2.30 4.96
C GLU A 189 7.72 -1.96 3.62
N VAL A 190 8.28 -2.98 2.99
CA VAL A 190 8.84 -2.88 1.64
C VAL A 190 7.81 -3.37 0.63
N SER A 191 7.66 -2.65 -0.48
CA SER A 191 6.97 -3.19 -1.66
C SER A 191 7.88 -3.40 -2.85
N ILE A 192 7.59 -4.46 -3.60
CA ILE A 192 8.21 -4.75 -4.90
C ILE A 192 7.12 -4.86 -5.97
N PHE A 193 7.47 -4.66 -7.23
CA PHE A 193 6.52 -4.81 -8.32
C PHE A 193 7.07 -5.67 -9.44
N MET A 194 6.20 -6.48 -10.02
CA MET A 194 6.47 -7.22 -11.24
C MET A 194 5.23 -7.25 -12.14
N ALA A 195 5.35 -7.87 -13.31
CA ALA A 195 4.29 -7.94 -14.30
C ALA A 195 3.90 -9.38 -14.61
N ALA A 196 2.61 -9.58 -14.90
CA ALA A 196 2.08 -10.87 -15.33
C ALA A 196 2.33 -11.19 -16.82
N THR A 197 2.95 -10.27 -17.59
CA THR A 197 3.21 -10.51 -19.02
C THR A 197 4.62 -10.10 -19.43
N GLU A 198 5.23 -10.90 -20.30
CA GLU A 198 6.62 -10.73 -20.74
C GLU A 198 6.81 -9.41 -21.51
N SER A 199 5.84 -9.04 -22.35
CA SER A 199 5.93 -7.79 -23.12
C SER A 199 5.88 -6.56 -22.23
N PHE A 200 5.11 -6.61 -21.14
CA PHE A 200 5.04 -5.52 -20.18
C PHE A 200 6.31 -5.44 -19.34
N SER A 201 6.80 -6.57 -18.82
CA SER A 201 8.06 -6.64 -18.09
C SER A 201 9.22 -6.07 -18.92
N LYS A 202 9.40 -6.54 -20.16
CA LYS A 202 10.48 -6.08 -21.04
C LYS A 202 10.39 -4.59 -21.37
N ARG A 203 9.18 -4.03 -21.57
CA ARG A 203 9.04 -2.60 -21.87
C ARG A 203 9.25 -1.70 -20.64
N ASN A 204 8.89 -2.16 -19.45
CA ASN A 204 8.93 -1.33 -18.25
C ASN A 204 10.26 -1.45 -17.49
N THR A 205 10.87 -2.63 -17.44
CA THR A 205 12.09 -2.89 -16.66
C THR A 205 13.25 -3.43 -17.49
N ASN A 206 13.05 -3.66 -18.79
CA ASN A 206 14.04 -4.24 -19.71
C ASN A 206 14.59 -5.59 -19.22
N CYS A 207 13.74 -6.39 -18.57
CA CYS A 207 14.04 -7.77 -18.20
C CYS A 207 12.80 -8.66 -18.32
N THR A 208 13.02 -9.96 -18.39
CA THR A 208 11.99 -11.00 -18.34
C THR A 208 11.37 -11.10 -16.95
N ILE A 209 10.26 -11.84 -16.86
CA ILE A 209 9.60 -12.13 -15.58
C ILE A 209 10.55 -12.95 -14.68
N GLN A 210 11.22 -13.95 -15.26
CA GLN A 210 12.17 -14.81 -14.54
C GLN A 210 13.36 -14.01 -13.98
N GLU A 211 13.97 -13.14 -14.78
CA GLU A 211 15.05 -12.27 -14.32
C GLU A 211 14.58 -11.30 -13.22
N SER A 212 13.31 -10.87 -13.26
CA SER A 212 12.73 -10.01 -12.22
C SER A 212 12.64 -10.77 -10.89
N LEU A 213 12.15 -12.01 -10.90
CA LEU A 213 12.10 -12.87 -9.71
C LEU A 213 13.51 -13.09 -9.12
N GLU A 214 14.50 -13.38 -9.96
CA GLU A 214 15.90 -13.57 -9.53
C GLU A 214 16.49 -12.31 -8.89
N ARG A 215 16.14 -11.12 -9.40
CA ARG A 215 16.57 -9.83 -8.82
C ARG A 215 15.87 -9.52 -7.50
N PHE A 216 14.61 -9.89 -7.34
CA PHE A 216 13.85 -9.61 -6.11
C PHE A 216 14.16 -10.60 -4.98
N ALA A 217 14.51 -11.85 -5.28
CA ALA A 217 14.85 -12.85 -4.27
C ALA A 217 15.84 -12.36 -3.18
N PRO A 218 17.03 -11.79 -3.51
CA PRO A 218 17.94 -11.28 -2.49
C PRO A 218 17.39 -10.06 -1.75
N LEU A 219 16.66 -9.16 -2.43
CA LEU A 219 16.04 -7.98 -1.81
C LEU A 219 15.01 -8.39 -0.75
N MET A 220 14.13 -9.34 -1.07
CA MET A 220 13.11 -9.84 -0.15
C MET A 220 13.75 -10.53 1.06
N ALA A 221 14.77 -11.37 0.82
CA ALA A 221 15.48 -12.06 1.90
C ALA A 221 16.17 -11.06 2.85
N GLU A 222 16.80 -10.01 2.31
CA GLU A 222 17.47 -8.98 3.11
C GLU A 222 16.47 -8.09 3.87
N SER A 223 15.37 -7.70 3.22
CA SER A 223 14.28 -6.94 3.83
C SER A 223 13.69 -7.69 5.04
N ARG A 224 13.37 -8.99 4.87
CA ARG A 224 12.88 -9.83 5.98
C ARG A 224 13.91 -10.03 7.07
N LYS A 225 15.19 -10.25 6.72
CA LYS A 225 16.27 -10.36 7.71
C LYS A 225 16.39 -9.10 8.56
N ALA A 226 16.10 -7.94 8.00
CA ALA A 226 16.05 -6.66 8.70
C ALA A 226 14.72 -6.40 9.44
N GLY A 227 13.75 -7.32 9.38
CA GLY A 227 12.47 -7.25 10.08
C GLY A 227 11.41 -6.40 9.38
N TYR A 228 11.57 -6.11 8.08
CA TYR A 228 10.56 -5.40 7.29
C TYR A 228 9.75 -6.42 6.47
N PRO A 229 8.41 -6.45 6.61
CA PRO A 229 7.55 -7.25 5.76
C PRO A 229 7.68 -6.84 4.29
N VAL A 230 7.28 -7.73 3.40
CA VAL A 230 7.33 -7.53 1.95
C VAL A 230 5.95 -7.71 1.34
N ARG A 231 5.46 -6.67 0.67
CA ARG A 231 4.26 -6.73 -0.16
C ARG A 231 4.63 -6.72 -1.64
N ALA A 232 4.15 -7.68 -2.40
CA ALA A 232 4.49 -7.82 -3.82
C ALA A 232 3.30 -7.46 -4.72
N TYR A 233 3.55 -6.61 -5.70
CA TYR A 233 2.56 -6.24 -6.71
C TYR A 233 2.71 -7.05 -7.98
N ILE A 234 1.61 -7.60 -8.50
CA ILE A 234 1.54 -8.23 -9.82
C ILE A 234 0.69 -7.34 -10.74
N SER A 235 1.36 -6.58 -11.60
CA SER A 235 0.73 -5.72 -12.60
C SER A 235 0.14 -6.49 -13.78
N VAL A 236 -0.78 -5.83 -14.50
CA VAL A 236 -1.46 -6.33 -15.71
C VAL A 236 -2.12 -7.71 -15.55
N ALA A 237 -2.62 -8.02 -14.35
CA ALA A 237 -3.27 -9.29 -14.04
C ALA A 237 -4.63 -9.48 -14.72
N LEU A 238 -5.26 -8.38 -15.16
CA LEU A 238 -6.60 -8.36 -15.77
C LEU A 238 -6.62 -7.70 -17.15
N GLY A 239 -5.46 -7.60 -17.78
CA GLY A 239 -5.30 -7.04 -19.11
C GLY A 239 -3.95 -6.34 -19.26
N CYS A 240 -3.27 -6.66 -20.34
CA CYS A 240 -2.00 -6.07 -20.73
C CYS A 240 -2.22 -5.10 -21.90
N PRO A 241 -1.67 -3.88 -21.85
CA PRO A 241 -1.81 -2.92 -22.96
C PRO A 241 -1.09 -3.37 -24.23
N PHE A 242 -0.30 -4.45 -24.15
CA PHE A 242 0.53 -4.96 -25.22
C PHE A 242 0.12 -6.34 -25.74
N GLU A 243 -0.39 -7.19 -24.86
CA GLU A 243 -0.80 -8.57 -25.17
C GLU A 243 -2.32 -8.73 -25.23
N GLY A 244 -3.06 -7.69 -24.82
CA GLY A 244 -4.51 -7.63 -24.90
C GLY A 244 -5.21 -7.87 -23.56
N PRO A 245 -6.55 -7.96 -23.58
CA PRO A 245 -7.38 -8.05 -22.39
C PRO A 245 -7.26 -9.37 -21.61
N GLU A 246 -6.77 -10.44 -22.26
CA GLU A 246 -6.78 -11.80 -21.71
C GLU A 246 -5.40 -12.19 -21.17
N THR A 247 -5.04 -11.65 -20.00
CA THR A 247 -3.93 -12.19 -19.20
C THR A 247 -4.34 -13.54 -18.62
N ASP A 248 -3.49 -14.57 -18.75
CA ASP A 248 -3.77 -15.90 -18.22
C ASP A 248 -3.82 -15.90 -16.67
N PRO A 249 -4.98 -16.19 -16.05
CA PRO A 249 -5.10 -16.21 -14.60
C PRO A 249 -4.30 -17.33 -13.92
N HIS A 250 -4.00 -18.42 -14.63
CA HIS A 250 -3.15 -19.49 -14.09
C HIS A 250 -1.71 -19.00 -13.93
N HIS A 251 -1.20 -18.27 -14.92
CA HIS A 251 0.11 -17.65 -14.81
C HIS A 251 0.19 -16.61 -13.69
N VAL A 252 -0.86 -15.79 -13.50
CA VAL A 252 -0.93 -14.87 -12.35
C VAL A 252 -0.89 -15.62 -11.02
N ALA A 253 -1.60 -16.74 -10.93
CA ALA A 253 -1.60 -17.58 -9.72
C ALA A 253 -0.22 -18.22 -9.46
N ASP A 254 0.45 -18.73 -10.49
CA ASP A 254 1.81 -19.26 -10.37
C ASP A 254 2.80 -18.20 -9.85
N LEU A 255 2.66 -16.95 -10.31
CA LEU A 255 3.49 -15.85 -9.82
C LEU A 255 3.19 -15.51 -8.36
N ALA A 256 1.91 -15.47 -7.97
CA ALA A 256 1.51 -15.22 -6.60
C ALA A 256 2.07 -16.29 -5.64
N VAL A 257 1.94 -17.57 -6.00
CA VAL A 257 2.50 -18.69 -5.22
C VAL A 257 4.01 -18.55 -5.09
N LYS A 258 4.73 -18.32 -6.19
CA LYS A 258 6.20 -18.14 -6.15
C LYS A 258 6.63 -16.98 -5.25
N LEU A 259 5.93 -15.84 -5.31
CA LEU A 259 6.23 -14.68 -4.48
C LEU A 259 6.00 -14.98 -2.99
N LEU A 260 4.92 -15.67 -2.65
CA LEU A 260 4.65 -16.12 -1.28
C LEU A 260 5.70 -17.12 -0.80
N GLU A 261 6.10 -18.09 -1.64
CA GLU A 261 7.19 -19.04 -1.33
C GLU A 261 8.55 -18.35 -1.15
N MET A 262 8.81 -17.29 -1.93
CA MET A 262 9.98 -16.41 -1.76
C MET A 262 9.90 -15.58 -0.48
N GLY A 263 8.72 -15.51 0.14
CA GLY A 263 8.41 -14.88 1.42
C GLY A 263 7.93 -13.44 1.30
N ALA A 264 7.08 -13.15 0.33
CA ALA A 264 6.15 -12.02 0.42
C ALA A 264 5.10 -12.33 1.50
N ASP A 265 4.71 -11.31 2.25
CA ASP A 265 3.67 -11.37 3.29
C ASP A 265 2.27 -11.07 2.72
N GLU A 266 2.18 -10.32 1.62
CA GLU A 266 0.93 -10.05 0.90
C GLU A 266 1.19 -9.85 -0.60
N ILE A 267 0.24 -10.29 -1.43
CA ILE A 267 0.25 -10.09 -2.88
C ILE A 267 -0.88 -9.12 -3.27
N SER A 268 -0.53 -7.97 -3.83
CA SER A 268 -1.49 -7.06 -4.48
C SER A 268 -1.61 -7.41 -5.96
N VAL A 269 -2.76 -7.94 -6.35
CA VAL A 269 -3.03 -8.34 -7.74
C VAL A 269 -3.74 -7.19 -8.46
N ALA A 270 -3.09 -6.67 -9.51
CA ALA A 270 -3.44 -5.36 -10.06
C ALA A 270 -4.01 -5.39 -11.48
N ASP A 271 -5.14 -4.72 -11.65
CA ASP A 271 -5.66 -4.26 -12.95
C ASP A 271 -5.07 -2.89 -13.30
N THR A 272 -3.80 -2.88 -13.70
CA THR A 272 -3.03 -1.66 -13.99
C THR A 272 -3.57 -0.84 -15.16
N THR A 273 -4.35 -1.46 -16.04
CA THR A 273 -4.91 -0.79 -17.22
C THR A 273 -6.38 -0.41 -17.04
N GLY A 274 -7.03 -0.88 -15.97
CA GLY A 274 -8.47 -0.74 -15.76
C GLY A 274 -9.30 -1.56 -16.75
N MET A 275 -8.68 -2.48 -17.49
CA MET A 275 -9.34 -3.28 -18.51
C MET A 275 -10.14 -4.43 -17.92
N GLY A 276 -9.94 -4.77 -16.64
CA GLY A 276 -10.59 -5.87 -15.95
C GLY A 276 -12.10 -5.72 -15.91
N THR A 277 -12.80 -6.85 -15.85
CA THR A 277 -14.26 -6.89 -15.81
C THR A 277 -14.70 -7.93 -14.79
N ALA A 278 -15.93 -7.79 -14.27
CA ALA A 278 -16.47 -8.70 -13.26
C ALA A 278 -16.27 -10.20 -13.58
N PRO A 279 -16.49 -10.71 -14.82
CA PRO A 279 -16.23 -12.12 -15.14
C PRO A 279 -14.75 -12.51 -15.05
N ARG A 280 -13.85 -11.65 -15.54
CA ARG A 280 -12.40 -11.90 -15.50
C ARG A 280 -11.85 -11.81 -14.08
N THR A 281 -12.28 -10.82 -13.31
CA THR A 281 -11.93 -10.71 -11.88
C THR A 281 -12.39 -11.96 -11.11
N ARG A 282 -13.63 -12.43 -11.33
CA ARG A 282 -14.12 -13.66 -10.70
C ARG A 282 -13.30 -14.88 -11.09
N LYS A 283 -12.96 -15.02 -12.38
CA LYS A 283 -12.15 -16.14 -12.86
C LYS A 283 -10.74 -16.12 -12.29
N LEU A 284 -10.11 -14.95 -12.23
CA LEU A 284 -8.79 -14.76 -11.62
C LEU A 284 -8.79 -15.16 -10.15
N LEU A 285 -9.73 -14.63 -9.35
CA LEU A 285 -9.83 -14.93 -7.93
C LEU A 285 -10.12 -16.41 -7.66
N GLN A 286 -10.98 -17.03 -8.46
CA GLN A 286 -11.20 -18.48 -8.39
C GLN A 286 -9.92 -19.25 -8.68
N THR A 287 -9.13 -18.83 -9.68
CA THR A 287 -7.88 -19.50 -10.05
C THR A 287 -6.82 -19.36 -8.96
N LEU A 288 -6.69 -18.18 -8.34
CA LEU A 288 -5.81 -17.94 -7.19
C LEU A 288 -6.17 -18.85 -6.00
N ARG A 289 -7.47 -18.95 -5.68
CA ARG A 289 -7.97 -19.85 -4.64
C ARG A 289 -7.67 -21.32 -4.96
N GLU A 290 -7.90 -21.75 -6.20
CA GLU A 290 -7.62 -23.11 -6.65
C GLU A 290 -6.12 -23.45 -6.60
N ALA A 291 -5.24 -22.46 -6.76
CA ALA A 291 -3.80 -22.59 -6.57
C ALA A 291 -3.36 -22.60 -5.09
N GLY A 292 -4.29 -22.44 -4.15
CA GLY A 292 -4.02 -22.48 -2.71
C GLY A 292 -3.62 -21.15 -2.10
N VAL A 293 -3.75 -20.03 -2.83
CA VAL A 293 -3.52 -18.69 -2.28
C VAL A 293 -4.70 -18.30 -1.39
N LEU A 294 -4.43 -17.92 -0.14
CA LEU A 294 -5.47 -17.57 0.82
C LEU A 294 -5.99 -16.15 0.57
N ASN A 295 -7.21 -15.87 0.99
CA ASN A 295 -7.80 -14.53 0.82
C ASN A 295 -7.07 -13.47 1.65
N GLU A 296 -6.55 -13.86 2.81
CA GLU A 296 -5.76 -13.03 3.72
C GLU A 296 -4.36 -12.69 3.19
N ASP A 297 -3.85 -13.46 2.23
CA ASP A 297 -2.58 -13.19 1.56
C ASP A 297 -2.75 -12.23 0.35
N LEU A 298 -3.99 -11.83 0.06
CA LEU A 298 -4.37 -11.11 -1.16
C LEU A 298 -4.92 -9.72 -0.88
N ALA A 299 -4.47 -8.78 -1.71
CA ALA A 299 -5.09 -7.50 -1.93
C ALA A 299 -5.42 -7.31 -3.41
N MET A 300 -6.39 -6.44 -3.69
CA MET A 300 -6.72 -6.06 -5.06
C MET A 300 -6.43 -4.59 -5.32
N HIS A 301 -5.85 -4.32 -6.49
CA HIS A 301 -5.55 -2.98 -6.96
C HIS A 301 -6.24 -2.74 -8.30
N PHE A 302 -7.32 -1.95 -8.30
CA PHE A 302 -8.09 -1.70 -9.50
C PHE A 302 -7.93 -0.24 -9.97
N HIS A 303 -7.52 -0.08 -11.22
CA HIS A 303 -7.68 1.20 -11.89
C HIS A 303 -9.11 1.36 -12.42
N ASP A 304 -9.59 2.60 -12.40
CA ASP A 304 -10.92 2.98 -12.85
C ASP A 304 -10.92 3.63 -14.24
N THR A 305 -9.89 3.35 -15.05
CA THR A 305 -9.74 3.88 -16.42
C THR A 305 -10.96 3.65 -17.30
N PHE A 306 -11.67 2.53 -17.10
CA PHE A 306 -12.90 2.17 -17.82
C PHE A 306 -14.14 2.07 -16.92
N GLY A 307 -14.11 2.70 -15.73
CA GLY A 307 -15.25 2.69 -14.80
C GLY A 307 -15.58 1.31 -14.20
N GLN A 308 -14.60 0.40 -14.16
CA GLN A 308 -14.78 -0.99 -13.72
C GLN A 308 -14.33 -1.22 -12.29
N ALA A 309 -13.62 -0.28 -11.66
CA ALA A 309 -12.91 -0.55 -10.41
C ALA A 309 -13.85 -0.93 -9.28
N LEU A 310 -14.90 -0.14 -9.01
CA LEU A 310 -15.87 -0.45 -7.95
C LEU A 310 -16.63 -1.76 -8.20
N VAL A 311 -16.93 -2.08 -9.46
CA VAL A 311 -17.58 -3.34 -9.84
C VAL A 311 -16.64 -4.52 -9.55
N ASN A 312 -15.36 -4.39 -9.91
CA ASN A 312 -14.35 -5.41 -9.66
C ASN A 312 -14.06 -5.56 -8.16
N THR A 313 -14.10 -4.47 -7.39
CA THR A 313 -14.04 -4.49 -5.93
C THR A 313 -15.21 -5.26 -5.34
N LEU A 314 -16.45 -5.00 -5.77
CA LEU A 314 -17.62 -5.72 -5.28
C LEU A 314 -17.50 -7.23 -5.51
N VAL A 315 -17.08 -7.64 -6.72
CA VAL A 315 -16.81 -9.06 -7.03
C VAL A 315 -15.74 -9.66 -6.12
N SER A 316 -14.72 -8.88 -5.79
CA SER A 316 -13.63 -9.31 -4.91
C SER A 316 -14.09 -9.44 -3.45
N LEU A 317 -14.92 -8.52 -2.98
CA LEU A 317 -15.57 -8.59 -1.67
C LEU A 317 -16.45 -9.84 -1.54
N GLU A 318 -17.25 -10.15 -2.56
CA GLU A 318 -18.05 -11.39 -2.62
C GLU A 318 -17.17 -12.65 -2.59
N HIS A 319 -15.96 -12.56 -3.13
CA HIS A 319 -14.98 -13.65 -3.09
C HIS A 319 -14.26 -13.77 -1.72
N GLY A 320 -14.45 -12.81 -0.83
CA GLY A 320 -13.87 -12.79 0.51
C GLY A 320 -12.56 -12.01 0.63
N ILE A 321 -12.16 -11.24 -0.40
CA ILE A 321 -11.01 -10.33 -0.30
C ILE A 321 -11.38 -9.14 0.59
N ARG A 322 -10.43 -8.71 1.43
CA ARG A 322 -10.65 -7.63 2.42
C ARG A 322 -9.59 -6.54 2.41
N THR A 323 -8.65 -6.57 1.48
CA THR A 323 -7.65 -5.51 1.31
C THR A 323 -7.74 -4.92 -0.09
N PHE A 324 -7.83 -3.60 -0.19
CA PHE A 324 -7.93 -2.90 -1.47
C PHE A 324 -7.03 -1.67 -1.51
N ASP A 325 -6.40 -1.46 -2.65
CA ASP A 325 -5.60 -0.27 -2.92
C ASP A 325 -6.46 0.82 -3.54
N SER A 326 -6.26 2.05 -3.12
CA SER A 326 -6.92 3.23 -3.69
C SER A 326 -6.10 4.50 -3.52
N ALA A 327 -6.41 5.52 -4.31
CA ALA A 327 -5.72 6.81 -4.23
C ALA A 327 -6.70 7.94 -3.88
N VAL A 328 -6.41 8.71 -2.84
CA VAL A 328 -7.19 9.88 -2.44
C VAL A 328 -7.41 10.83 -3.62
N GLY A 329 -8.61 11.39 -3.78
CA GLY A 329 -8.98 12.27 -4.90
C GLY A 329 -8.89 11.62 -6.29
N GLY A 330 -8.72 10.29 -6.34
CA GLY A 330 -8.39 9.53 -7.55
C GLY A 330 -7.12 10.01 -8.22
N LEU A 331 -6.09 10.29 -7.41
CA LEU A 331 -4.75 10.67 -7.87
C LEU A 331 -4.14 9.62 -8.79
N GLY A 332 -3.34 10.12 -9.72
CA GLY A 332 -2.65 9.35 -10.75
C GLY A 332 -3.37 9.40 -12.10
N GLY A 333 -3.07 8.41 -12.92
CA GLY A 333 -3.56 8.31 -14.28
C GLY A 333 -3.05 7.03 -14.91
N CYS A 334 -3.53 6.72 -16.11
CA CYS A 334 -3.03 5.59 -16.87
C CYS A 334 -2.01 6.08 -17.92
N PRO A 335 -0.71 5.73 -17.82
CA PRO A 335 0.28 6.09 -18.84
C PRO A 335 -0.07 5.56 -20.24
N TYR A 336 -0.84 4.47 -20.30
CA TYR A 336 -1.28 3.83 -21.54
C TYR A 336 -2.60 4.37 -22.08
N SER A 337 -3.29 5.25 -21.33
CA SER A 337 -4.50 5.95 -21.76
C SER A 337 -4.44 7.41 -21.32
N PRO A 338 -3.62 8.24 -22.01
CA PRO A 338 -3.35 9.61 -21.57
C PRO A 338 -4.63 10.43 -21.40
N GLY A 339 -4.84 10.97 -20.20
CA GLY A 339 -6.01 11.78 -19.85
C GLY A 339 -7.16 10.99 -19.23
N ALA A 340 -7.11 9.66 -19.24
CA ALA A 340 -8.06 8.84 -18.49
C ALA A 340 -7.66 8.72 -17.01
N THR A 341 -8.62 8.32 -16.19
CA THR A 341 -8.44 7.98 -14.77
C THR A 341 -7.45 6.83 -14.58
N GLY A 342 -6.74 6.83 -13.45
CA GLY A 342 -5.83 5.77 -13.03
C GLY A 342 -6.46 4.96 -11.91
N ASN A 343 -5.89 5.04 -10.72
CA ASN A 343 -6.41 4.43 -9.50
C ASN A 343 -7.90 4.75 -9.25
N VAL A 344 -8.61 3.80 -8.63
CA VAL A 344 -9.90 4.08 -8.00
C VAL A 344 -9.71 5.09 -6.87
N SER A 345 -10.66 6.02 -6.72
CA SER A 345 -10.57 7.01 -5.64
C SER A 345 -10.86 6.37 -4.28
N THR A 346 -10.08 6.75 -3.26
CA THR A 346 -10.27 6.25 -1.89
C THR A 346 -11.67 6.61 -1.37
N GLU A 347 -12.16 7.80 -1.69
CA GLU A 347 -13.47 8.27 -1.26
C GLU A 347 -14.61 7.45 -1.91
N ASP A 348 -14.52 7.14 -3.22
CA ASP A 348 -15.54 6.31 -3.89
C ASP A 348 -15.55 4.88 -3.33
N LEU A 349 -14.35 4.35 -3.03
CA LEU A 349 -14.18 3.01 -2.47
C LEU A 349 -14.76 2.93 -1.04
N VAL A 350 -14.39 3.87 -0.17
CA VAL A 350 -14.90 3.98 1.21
C VAL A 350 -16.41 4.15 1.21
N TYR A 351 -16.95 5.06 0.38
CA TYR A 351 -18.39 5.28 0.27
C TYR A 351 -19.13 4.00 -0.12
N MET A 352 -18.62 3.27 -1.11
CA MET A 352 -19.21 2.01 -1.57
C MET A 352 -19.18 0.94 -0.47
N ILE A 353 -18.04 0.75 0.18
CA ILE A 353 -17.88 -0.25 1.26
C ILE A 353 -18.80 0.06 2.44
N HIS A 354 -18.84 1.31 2.91
CA HIS A 354 -19.74 1.74 3.98
C HIS A 354 -21.20 1.56 3.60
N SER A 355 -21.57 1.82 2.33
CA SER A 355 -22.92 1.62 1.82
C SER A 355 -23.35 0.15 1.79
N LEU A 356 -22.39 -0.78 1.70
CA LEU A 356 -22.64 -2.23 1.85
C LEU A 356 -22.78 -2.66 3.32
N GLY A 357 -22.52 -1.76 4.28
CA GLY A 357 -22.55 -2.04 5.72
C GLY A 357 -21.24 -2.60 6.29
N ALA A 358 -20.16 -2.57 5.51
CA ALA A 358 -18.82 -2.93 5.95
C ALA A 358 -18.09 -1.71 6.51
N ASP A 359 -17.11 -1.94 7.38
CA ASP A 359 -16.35 -0.88 8.05
C ASP A 359 -14.92 -0.81 7.50
N THR A 360 -14.39 0.40 7.34
CA THR A 360 -12.99 0.62 6.95
C THR A 360 -12.18 1.32 8.03
N GLY A 361 -12.84 1.88 9.06
CA GLY A 361 -12.23 2.80 10.02
C GLY A 361 -11.87 4.18 9.44
N VAL A 362 -12.08 4.42 8.15
CA VAL A 362 -11.71 5.68 7.47
C VAL A 362 -12.81 6.74 7.59
N ASP A 363 -12.45 7.93 8.07
CA ASP A 363 -13.29 9.11 8.11
C ASP A 363 -13.48 9.68 6.68
N MET A 364 -14.70 9.49 6.15
CA MET A 364 -15.10 9.92 4.81
C MET A 364 -15.00 11.44 4.60
N ASP A 365 -15.27 12.24 5.63
CA ASP A 365 -15.29 13.70 5.52
C ASP A 365 -13.86 14.25 5.52
N GLU A 366 -12.97 13.69 6.36
CA GLU A 366 -11.55 14.04 6.37
C GLU A 366 -10.86 13.63 5.07
N VAL A 367 -11.05 12.39 4.58
CA VAL A 367 -10.42 11.95 3.33
C VAL A 367 -10.92 12.78 2.14
N SER A 368 -12.19 13.19 2.12
CA SER A 368 -12.75 14.08 1.08
C SER A 368 -12.14 15.49 1.12
N ARG A 369 -11.89 16.04 2.33
CA ARG A 369 -11.17 17.32 2.50
C ARG A 369 -9.74 17.22 1.96
N ILE A 370 -9.07 16.09 2.21
CA ILE A 370 -7.71 15.84 1.73
C ILE A 370 -7.69 15.74 0.21
N GLY A 371 -8.62 14.98 -0.39
CA GLY A 371 -8.79 14.86 -1.83
C GLY A 371 -8.97 16.20 -2.52
N ASP A 372 -9.93 17.03 -2.07
CA ASP A 372 -10.14 18.39 -2.60
C ASP A 372 -8.90 19.28 -2.44
N TRP A 373 -8.20 19.21 -1.31
CA TRP A 373 -6.97 19.97 -1.10
C TRP A 373 -5.84 19.53 -2.04
N ILE A 374 -5.49 18.25 -2.07
CA ILE A 374 -4.32 17.78 -2.83
C ILE A 374 -4.52 17.93 -4.33
N THR A 375 -5.74 17.75 -4.84
CA THR A 375 -6.02 17.97 -6.26
C THR A 375 -5.85 19.44 -6.64
N ARG A 376 -6.14 20.39 -5.72
CA ARG A 376 -5.88 21.83 -5.96
C ARG A 376 -4.40 22.17 -5.94
N GLU A 377 -3.63 21.59 -5.01
CA GLU A 377 -2.16 21.76 -4.98
C GLU A 377 -1.51 21.30 -6.28
N ILE A 378 -2.06 20.25 -6.90
CA ILE A 378 -1.59 19.70 -8.19
C ILE A 378 -2.20 20.44 -9.39
N GLY A 379 -3.22 21.29 -9.18
CA GLY A 379 -3.92 21.99 -10.26
C GLY A 379 -4.73 21.06 -11.16
N LYS A 380 -5.31 19.99 -10.61
CA LYS A 380 -6.13 19.00 -11.31
C LYS A 380 -7.54 18.95 -10.71
N GLU A 381 -8.51 18.51 -11.51
CA GLU A 381 -9.86 18.23 -11.01
C GLU A 381 -9.85 16.98 -10.13
N ASN A 382 -10.58 17.01 -9.00
CA ASN A 382 -10.85 15.83 -8.21
C ASN A 382 -11.75 14.86 -8.99
N SER A 383 -11.25 13.63 -9.23
CA SER A 383 -11.96 12.61 -10.00
C SER A 383 -12.94 11.80 -9.16
N SER A 384 -12.90 11.92 -7.83
CA SER A 384 -13.83 11.23 -6.93
C SER A 384 -15.25 11.78 -7.02
N SER A 385 -16.21 10.91 -7.31
CA SER A 385 -17.62 11.30 -7.34
C SER A 385 -18.17 11.49 -5.93
N ALA A 386 -17.90 10.53 -5.04
CA ALA A 386 -18.28 10.56 -3.64
C ALA A 386 -17.57 11.68 -2.87
N GLY A 387 -16.29 11.91 -3.15
CA GLY A 387 -15.52 13.02 -2.56
C GLY A 387 -16.11 14.37 -2.93
N LYS A 388 -16.43 14.60 -4.22
CA LYS A 388 -17.10 15.84 -4.67
C LYS A 388 -18.47 16.04 -4.04
N ALA A 389 -19.30 14.99 -3.96
CA ALA A 389 -20.60 15.05 -3.32
C ALA A 389 -20.50 15.37 -1.82
N THR A 390 -19.54 14.75 -1.13
CA THR A 390 -19.25 14.99 0.29
C THR A 390 -18.81 16.43 0.53
N MET A 391 -17.91 16.96 -0.30
CA MET A 391 -17.49 18.36 -0.19
C MET A 391 -18.62 19.35 -0.49
N ALA A 392 -19.53 19.05 -1.41
CA ALA A 392 -20.71 19.87 -1.67
C ALA A 392 -21.65 19.91 -0.45
N ARG A 393 -21.89 18.76 0.18
CA ARG A 393 -22.66 18.66 1.43
C ARG A 393 -22.01 19.50 2.55
N LEU A 394 -20.71 19.33 2.77
CA LEU A 394 -19.96 20.05 3.81
C LEU A 394 -19.98 21.58 3.62
N ARG A 395 -19.88 22.07 2.37
CA ARG A 395 -20.00 23.52 2.08
C ARG A 395 -21.40 24.04 2.38
N SER A 396 -22.43 23.29 1.99
CA SER A 396 -23.81 23.64 2.30
C SER A 396 -24.08 23.69 3.81
N GLU A 397 -23.53 22.76 4.59
CA GLU A 397 -23.65 22.75 6.07
C GLU A 397 -22.89 23.92 6.71
N ALA A 398 -21.77 24.34 6.12
CA ALA A 398 -21.01 25.51 6.54
C ALA A 398 -21.60 26.86 6.10
N GLY A 399 -22.70 26.86 5.33
CA GLY A 399 -23.34 28.07 4.80
C GLY A 399 -22.55 28.77 3.70
N GLN A 400 -21.74 28.04 2.93
CA GLN A 400 -20.89 28.54 1.84
C GLN A 400 -21.50 28.34 0.46
#